data_AF-A0A075HR07-F1
#
_entry.id   AF-A0A075HR07-F1
#
_cell.length_a   1.000
_cell.length_b   1.000
_cell.length_c   1.000
_cell.angle_alpha   90.00
_cell.angle_beta   90.00
_cell.angle_gamma   90.00
#
_symmetry.space_group_name_H-M   'P 1'
#
loop_
_entity.id
_entity.type
_entity.pdbx_description
1 polymer ?
#
loop_
_entity_poly.entity_id
_entity_poly.type
_entity_poly.pdbx_seq_one_letter_code
_entity_poly.pdbx_strand_id
1 'polypeptide(L)'
;MSEPESSDGQQPESITEPVTEPEPTPEPVAEPTPEPVAEPEPTPEPVAEPETVAEPEPTPEPVAEPEPTPEPVAATETETDGNSHLFAVRTTGGQEKIVMRLLEARIKMEKINIQSVVLLSDLKGYVVVEARDVSAMFDAIQGIRHVRGQLRGELTYNEIDKYLIKKSTVSELAVENTVEIIGGPFKGMKATITRVDQEKEEATVILLDATYQLPVTVDANYLKLVPA
;
A
#
# COMPACT_ATOMS: atom_id res chain seq x y z
N MET A 1 -66.45 13.04 70.35
CA MET A 1 -65.98 11.71 69.90
C MET A 1 -65.60 11.80 68.44
N SER A 2 -64.80 10.84 67.95
CA SER A 2 -64.16 10.80 66.62
C SER A 2 -62.81 11.53 66.51
N GLU A 3 -61.75 10.77 66.81
CA GLU A 3 -60.52 10.66 66.00
C GLU A 3 -60.87 10.18 64.56
N PRO A 4 -59.97 10.14 63.55
CA PRO A 4 -58.48 10.08 63.59
C PRO A 4 -57.84 11.24 62.76
N GLU A 5 -56.58 11.27 62.30
CA GLU A 5 -55.51 10.27 62.10
C GLU A 5 -54.11 10.82 62.44
N SER A 6 -53.15 9.93 62.72
CA SER A 6 -51.71 10.24 62.84
C SER A 6 -50.95 9.73 61.61
N SER A 7 -50.14 10.59 61.01
CA SER A 7 -49.32 10.27 59.82
C SER A 7 -47.97 9.66 60.22
N ASP A 8 -47.89 8.33 60.32
CA ASP A 8 -46.62 7.61 60.41
C ASP A 8 -45.90 7.60 59.05
N GLY A 9 -44.98 8.56 58.88
CA GLY A 9 -44.11 8.66 57.72
C GLY A 9 -42.98 7.64 57.78
N GLN A 10 -43.24 6.42 57.28
CA GLN A 10 -42.28 5.33 57.23
C GLN A 10 -40.97 5.75 56.54
N GLN A 11 -39.85 5.65 57.26
CA GLN A 11 -38.52 5.81 56.65
C GLN A 11 -38.28 4.66 55.65
N PRO A 12 -37.75 4.93 54.44
CA PRO A 12 -37.30 3.86 53.56
C PRO A 12 -36.05 3.22 54.15
N GLU A 13 -36.09 1.91 54.38
CA GLU A 13 -34.95 1.16 54.89
C GLU A 13 -33.79 1.20 53.89
N SER A 14 -32.58 1.47 54.40
CA SER A 14 -31.36 1.47 53.60
C SER A 14 -30.99 0.04 53.20
N ILE A 15 -31.26 -0.31 51.94
CA ILE A 15 -30.78 -1.55 51.33
C ILE A 15 -29.26 -1.42 51.15
N THR A 16 -28.51 -1.94 52.11
CA THR A 16 -27.05 -2.04 52.02
C THR A 16 -26.70 -3.12 50.99
N GLU A 17 -26.25 -2.71 49.81
CA GLU A 17 -25.66 -3.65 48.84
C GLU A 17 -24.37 -4.25 49.45
N PRO A 18 -24.17 -5.59 49.38
CA PRO A 18 -22.93 -6.19 49.83
C PRO A 18 -21.80 -5.80 48.88
N VAL A 19 -20.88 -4.95 49.35
CA VAL A 19 -19.63 -4.68 48.66
C VAL A 19 -18.86 -5.99 48.55
N THR A 20 -18.75 -6.51 47.33
CA THR A 20 -17.92 -7.67 47.02
C THR A 20 -16.46 -7.22 47.01
N GLU A 21 -15.64 -7.79 47.89
CA GLU A 21 -14.19 -7.64 47.77
C GLU A 21 -13.75 -8.25 46.43
N PRO A 22 -12.90 -7.56 45.64
CA PRO A 22 -12.35 -8.13 44.43
C PRO A 22 -11.42 -9.30 44.79
N GLU A 23 -11.56 -10.43 44.08
CA GLU A 23 -10.68 -11.57 44.27
C GLU A 23 -9.20 -11.18 44.05
N PRO A 24 -8.26 -11.74 44.84
CA PRO A 24 -6.85 -11.43 44.69
C PRO A 24 -6.35 -11.85 43.30
N THR A 25 -5.86 -10.87 42.53
CA THR A 25 -5.24 -11.12 41.22
C THR A 25 -4.07 -12.08 41.41
N PRO A 26 -3.94 -13.16 40.62
CA PRO A 26 -2.81 -14.08 40.75
C PRO A 26 -1.49 -13.34 40.50
N GLU A 27 -0.52 -13.54 41.39
CA GLU A 27 0.84 -13.01 41.20
C GLU A 27 1.46 -13.59 39.92
N PRO A 28 2.22 -12.80 39.14
CA PRO A 28 2.86 -13.28 37.94
C PRO A 28 3.91 -14.34 38.27
N VAL A 29 3.67 -15.58 37.83
CA VAL A 29 4.67 -16.65 37.88
C VAL A 29 5.85 -16.21 37.01
N ALA A 30 7.04 -16.16 37.60
CA ALA A 30 8.25 -15.77 36.88
C ALA A 30 8.51 -16.71 35.70
N GLU A 31 8.57 -16.16 34.49
CA GLU A 31 9.02 -16.90 33.32
C GLU A 31 10.47 -17.38 33.53
N PRO A 32 10.82 -18.62 33.12
CA PRO A 32 12.19 -19.10 33.25
C PRO A 32 13.11 -18.24 32.39
N THR A 33 14.07 -17.58 33.04
CA THR A 33 15.12 -16.83 32.35
C THR A 33 15.91 -17.81 31.48
N PRO A 34 16.07 -17.57 30.16
CA PRO A 34 16.86 -18.45 29.33
C PRO A 34 18.31 -18.45 29.81
N GLU A 35 18.90 -19.64 29.95
CA GLU A 35 20.31 -19.78 30.27
C GLU A 35 21.17 -19.11 29.18
N PRO A 36 22.30 -18.46 29.55
CA PRO A 36 23.16 -17.82 28.57
C PRO A 36 23.78 -18.86 27.64
N VAL A 37 23.42 -18.81 26.35
CA VAL A 37 24.09 -19.58 25.31
C VAL A 37 25.54 -19.13 25.24
N ALA A 38 26.47 -20.07 25.38
CA ALA A 38 27.90 -19.79 25.33
C ALA A 38 28.28 -19.12 24.01
N GLU A 39 29.10 -18.07 24.09
CA GLU A 39 29.68 -17.43 22.90
C GLU A 39 30.57 -18.44 22.15
N PRO A 40 30.50 -18.51 20.81
CA PRO A 40 31.36 -19.40 20.03
C PRO A 40 32.82 -18.95 20.13
N GLU A 41 33.72 -19.91 20.38
CA GLU A 41 35.16 -19.66 20.43
C GLU A 41 35.68 -19.08 19.09
N PRO A 42 36.69 -18.18 19.12
CA PRO A 42 37.24 -17.60 17.91
C PRO A 42 37.95 -18.65 17.05
N THR A 43 37.53 -18.79 15.79
CA THR A 43 38.24 -19.59 14.79
C THR A 43 39.67 -19.08 14.59
N PRO A 44 40.67 -19.97 14.50
CA PRO A 44 42.06 -19.57 14.30
C PRO A 44 42.29 -18.94 12.92
N GLU A 45 43.19 -17.96 12.86
CA GLU A 45 43.63 -17.35 11.59
C GLU A 45 44.37 -18.39 10.71
N PRO A 46 44.14 -18.40 9.38
CA PRO A 46 44.85 -19.31 8.48
C PRO A 46 46.32 -18.90 8.35
N VAL A 47 47.21 -19.85 8.64
CA VAL A 47 48.66 -19.71 8.44
C VAL A 47 48.97 -19.69 6.93
N ALA A 48 49.92 -18.83 6.53
CA ALA A 48 50.28 -18.60 5.14
C ALA A 48 50.66 -19.87 4.36
N GLU A 49 50.19 -19.96 3.11
CA GLU A 49 50.56 -21.00 2.15
C GLU A 49 51.99 -20.78 1.60
N PRO A 50 52.72 -21.86 1.23
CA PRO A 50 54.12 -21.77 0.82
C PRO A 50 54.31 -21.30 -0.64
N GLU A 51 55.36 -20.51 -0.88
CA GLU A 51 55.78 -20.10 -2.22
C GLU A 51 56.17 -21.33 -3.07
N THR A 52 55.56 -21.45 -4.26
CA THR A 52 55.92 -22.47 -5.26
C THR A 52 56.69 -21.84 -6.43
N VAL A 53 57.78 -22.51 -6.83
CA VAL A 53 58.76 -22.03 -7.80
C VAL A 53 58.32 -22.35 -9.24
N ALA A 54 58.70 -21.47 -10.18
CA ALA A 54 58.24 -21.44 -11.56
C ALA A 54 58.61 -22.65 -12.45
N GLU A 55 57.76 -22.91 -13.45
CA GLU A 55 58.09 -23.64 -14.69
C GLU A 55 58.23 -22.68 -15.90
N PRO A 56 59.01 -23.03 -16.94
CA PRO A 56 59.45 -22.09 -18.00
C PRO A 56 58.55 -22.02 -19.25
N GLU A 57 58.75 -20.95 -20.03
CA GLU A 57 57.97 -20.55 -21.22
C GLU A 57 58.12 -21.45 -22.47
N PRO A 58 57.11 -21.39 -23.37
CA PRO A 58 57.41 -21.43 -24.81
C PRO A 58 56.60 -20.43 -25.67
N THR A 59 57.27 -19.35 -26.12
CA THR A 59 57.21 -18.70 -27.46
C THR A 59 55.87 -18.16 -28.08
N PRO A 60 55.94 -17.18 -29.01
CA PRO A 60 54.87 -16.16 -29.17
C PRO A 60 54.00 -16.25 -30.45
N GLU A 61 53.09 -15.26 -30.55
CA GLU A 61 52.19 -14.82 -31.66
C GLU A 61 50.71 -15.26 -31.56
N PRO A 62 49.73 -14.43 -31.99
CA PRO A 62 49.83 -13.07 -32.55
C PRO A 62 49.31 -11.96 -31.61
N VAL A 63 49.45 -10.70 -32.05
CA VAL A 63 48.90 -9.52 -31.34
C VAL A 63 47.37 -9.57 -31.33
N ALA A 64 46.78 -9.82 -30.15
CA ALA A 64 45.36 -9.60 -29.92
C ALA A 64 45.09 -8.10 -29.65
N GLU A 65 43.95 -7.63 -30.15
CA GLU A 65 43.49 -6.24 -30.01
C GLU A 65 43.29 -5.87 -28.53
N PRO A 66 43.44 -4.58 -28.15
CA PRO A 66 43.24 -4.17 -26.77
C PRO A 66 41.80 -4.46 -26.33
N GLU A 67 41.65 -5.20 -25.22
CA GLU A 67 40.34 -5.43 -24.61
C GLU A 67 39.68 -4.08 -24.29
N PRO A 68 38.41 -3.87 -24.70
CA PRO A 68 37.72 -2.63 -24.39
C PRO A 68 37.56 -2.51 -22.87
N THR A 69 38.11 -1.44 -22.32
CA THR A 69 37.75 -0.97 -20.99
C THR A 69 36.23 -0.85 -20.93
N PRO A 70 35.54 -1.31 -19.87
CA PRO A 70 34.11 -1.08 -19.74
C PRO A 70 33.87 0.42 -19.59
N GLU A 71 33.53 1.06 -20.71
CA GLU A 71 32.94 2.40 -20.72
C GLU A 71 31.70 2.39 -19.80
N PRO A 72 31.43 3.48 -19.08
CA PRO A 72 30.26 3.54 -18.22
C PRO A 72 29.02 3.28 -19.06
N VAL A 73 28.27 2.24 -18.70
CA VAL A 73 27.00 1.91 -19.36
C VAL A 73 26.17 3.17 -19.49
N ALA A 74 25.95 3.58 -20.75
CA ALA A 74 25.31 4.85 -21.06
C ALA A 74 23.99 4.93 -20.31
N ALA A 75 23.72 6.11 -19.74
CA ALA A 75 22.36 6.43 -19.33
C ALA A 75 21.47 6.18 -20.55
N THR A 76 20.49 5.30 -20.42
CA THR A 76 19.43 5.18 -21.42
C THR A 76 18.64 6.48 -21.39
N GLU A 77 19.04 7.41 -22.25
CA GLU A 77 18.26 8.57 -22.64
C GLU A 77 17.01 8.04 -23.37
N THR A 78 15.99 7.69 -22.58
CA THR A 78 14.64 7.49 -23.11
C THR A 78 14.14 8.86 -23.56
N GLU A 79 14.20 9.12 -24.86
CA GLU A 79 13.52 10.25 -25.49
C GLU A 79 12.01 10.14 -25.22
N THR A 80 11.56 10.81 -24.17
CA THR A 80 10.14 11.03 -23.87
C THR A 80 9.81 12.49 -24.13
N ASP A 81 8.91 12.76 -25.07
CA ASP A 81 8.33 14.07 -25.30
C ASP A 81 7.67 14.61 -24.02
N GLY A 82 8.41 15.45 -23.28
CA GLY A 82 8.00 16.07 -22.02
C GLY A 82 8.86 15.62 -20.82
N ASN A 83 9.88 16.42 -20.48
CA ASN A 83 10.75 16.22 -19.31
C ASN A 83 9.97 16.20 -17.98
N SER A 84 9.51 15.03 -17.56
CA SER A 84 8.92 14.79 -16.24
C SER A 84 9.34 13.42 -15.72
N HIS A 85 9.89 13.40 -14.52
CA HIS A 85 10.53 12.27 -13.87
C HIS A 85 9.79 11.94 -12.57
N LEU A 86 9.74 10.66 -12.21
CA LEU A 86 9.02 10.18 -11.03
C LEU A 86 10.00 9.92 -9.88
N PHE A 87 9.68 10.44 -8.70
CA PHE A 87 10.55 10.37 -7.52
C PHE A 87 9.82 9.78 -6.32
N ALA A 88 10.40 8.78 -5.66
CA ALA A 88 9.91 8.29 -4.37
C ALA A 88 10.33 9.22 -3.23
N VAL A 89 9.37 9.89 -2.60
CA VAL A 89 9.60 10.71 -1.40
C VAL A 89 9.29 9.87 -0.16
N ARG A 90 10.29 9.67 0.70
CA ARG A 90 10.13 8.93 1.96
C ARG A 90 9.37 9.77 2.97
N THR A 91 8.33 9.20 3.55
CA THR A 91 7.49 9.83 4.57
C THR A 91 7.57 9.08 5.91
N THR A 92 6.76 9.51 6.87
CA THR A 92 6.51 8.75 8.11
C THR A 92 5.32 7.85 7.83
N GLY A 93 5.44 6.54 8.11
CA GLY A 93 4.37 5.57 7.83
C GLY A 93 3.03 5.98 8.46
N GLY A 94 1.96 5.87 7.70
CA GLY A 94 0.60 6.30 8.09
C GLY A 94 0.35 7.81 8.00
N GLN A 95 1.33 8.61 7.57
CA GLN A 95 1.22 10.07 7.39
C GLN A 95 1.29 10.50 5.92
N GLU A 96 1.26 9.55 4.98
CA GLU A 96 1.33 9.76 3.52
C GLU A 96 0.22 10.72 3.05
N LYS A 97 -1.02 10.52 3.56
CA LYS A 97 -2.18 11.38 3.27
C LYS A 97 -1.99 12.81 3.76
N ILE A 98 -1.27 13.03 4.87
CA ILE A 98 -0.96 14.38 5.37
C ILE A 98 0.08 15.04 4.46
N VAL A 99 1.13 14.31 4.07
CA VAL A 99 2.15 14.82 3.13
C VAL A 99 1.51 15.18 1.79
N MET A 100 0.64 14.32 1.23
CA MET A 100 -0.08 14.59 -0.01
C MET A 100 -0.94 15.85 0.07
N ARG A 101 -1.70 16.04 1.17
CA ARG A 101 -2.52 17.25 1.38
C ARG A 101 -1.69 18.52 1.55
N LEU A 102 -0.50 18.42 2.14
CA LEU A 102 0.45 19.55 2.26
C LEU A 102 1.08 19.91 0.91
N LEU A 103 1.41 18.92 0.07
CA LEU A 103 1.87 19.14 -1.30
C LEU A 103 0.75 19.75 -2.17
N GLU A 104 -0.46 19.20 -2.13
CA GLU A 104 -1.64 19.73 -2.82
C GLU A 104 -1.88 21.22 -2.48
N ALA A 105 -1.81 21.57 -1.19
CA ALA A 105 -1.94 22.95 -0.74
C ALA A 105 -0.81 23.86 -1.25
N ARG A 106 0.42 23.35 -1.40
CA ARG A 106 1.55 24.12 -1.98
C ARG A 106 1.41 24.30 -3.50
N ILE A 107 0.96 23.28 -4.23
CA ILE A 107 0.65 23.37 -5.68
C ILE A 107 -0.42 24.45 -5.89
N LYS A 108 -1.53 24.40 -5.13
CA LYS A 108 -2.63 25.38 -5.21
C LYS A 108 -2.26 26.80 -4.78
N MET A 109 -1.12 26.98 -4.12
CA MET A 109 -0.55 28.29 -3.77
C MET A 109 0.56 28.74 -4.75
N GLU A 110 0.80 27.98 -5.83
CA GLU A 110 1.87 28.22 -6.83
C GLU A 110 3.27 28.32 -6.21
N LYS A 111 3.48 27.68 -5.05
CA LYS A 111 4.75 27.73 -4.31
C LYS A 111 5.78 26.73 -4.80
N ILE A 112 5.36 25.74 -5.57
CA ILE A 112 6.15 24.58 -5.99
C ILE A 112 5.76 24.18 -7.42
N ASN A 113 6.72 23.75 -8.24
CA ASN A 113 6.52 23.45 -9.67
C ASN A 113 6.69 21.94 -9.95
N ILE A 114 5.72 21.15 -9.49
CA ILE A 114 5.63 19.71 -9.71
C ILE A 114 4.35 19.40 -10.48
N GLN A 115 4.36 18.36 -11.32
CA GLN A 115 3.27 18.02 -12.23
C GLN A 115 2.16 17.26 -11.51
N SER A 116 2.54 16.25 -10.73
CA SER A 116 1.59 15.42 -9.98
C SER A 116 2.19 14.87 -8.69
N VAL A 117 1.31 14.38 -7.82
CA VAL A 117 1.65 13.65 -6.59
C VAL A 117 0.71 12.47 -6.48
N VAL A 118 1.26 11.26 -6.38
CA VAL A 118 0.49 10.01 -6.34
C VAL A 118 0.76 9.30 -5.02
N LEU A 119 -0.33 8.96 -4.33
CA LEU A 119 -0.31 8.09 -3.15
C LEU A 119 -0.74 6.69 -3.59
N LEU A 120 0.18 5.74 -3.44
CA LEU A 120 -0.02 4.34 -3.76
C LEU A 120 -0.34 3.59 -2.46
N SER A 121 -1.55 3.06 -2.33
CA SER A 121 -2.07 2.51 -1.05
C SER A 121 -1.18 1.42 -0.44
N ASP A 122 -0.55 0.61 -1.28
CA ASP A 122 0.28 -0.52 -0.87
C ASP A 122 1.76 -0.14 -0.64
N LEU A 123 2.17 1.08 -1.05
CA LEU A 123 3.53 1.60 -0.86
C LEU A 123 3.63 2.43 0.43
N LYS A 124 3.60 1.76 1.57
CA LYS A 124 3.66 2.40 2.90
C LYS A 124 4.96 3.17 3.12
N GLY A 125 4.86 4.35 3.73
CA GLY A 125 6.01 5.19 4.06
C GLY A 125 6.63 5.94 2.87
N TYR A 126 5.97 5.98 1.71
CA TYR A 126 6.38 6.77 0.56
C TYR A 126 5.20 7.49 -0.09
N VAL A 127 5.52 8.53 -0.87
CA VAL A 127 4.62 9.21 -1.81
C VAL A 127 5.42 9.41 -3.10
N VAL A 128 4.81 9.19 -4.26
CA VAL A 128 5.47 9.43 -5.56
C VAL A 128 5.19 10.87 -5.99
N VAL A 129 6.22 11.58 -6.44
CA VAL A 129 6.12 12.95 -6.95
C VAL A 129 6.65 13.00 -8.37
N GLU A 130 5.89 13.60 -9.28
CA GLU A 130 6.28 13.85 -10.66
C GLU A 130 6.78 15.28 -10.80
N ALA A 131 8.03 15.46 -11.22
CA ALA A 131 8.67 16.76 -11.37
C ALA A 131 9.60 16.81 -12.59
N ARG A 132 9.89 18.01 -13.10
CA ARG A 132 10.75 18.18 -14.28
C ARG A 132 12.21 17.78 -14.05
N ASP A 133 12.65 17.87 -12.80
CA ASP A 133 14.01 17.58 -12.37
C ASP A 133 14.04 17.35 -10.85
N VAL A 134 15.18 16.84 -10.36
CA VAL A 134 15.42 16.55 -8.95
C VAL A 134 15.33 17.80 -8.06
N SER A 135 15.70 18.99 -8.57
CA SER A 135 15.69 20.24 -7.81
C SER A 135 14.26 20.69 -7.54
N ALA A 136 13.41 20.72 -8.56
CA ALA A 136 12.00 21.07 -8.45
C ALA A 136 11.26 20.15 -7.46
N MET A 137 11.59 18.86 -7.44
CA MET A 137 11.07 17.91 -6.44
C MET A 137 11.61 18.19 -5.03
N PHE A 138 12.92 18.44 -4.89
CA PHE A 138 13.55 18.74 -3.60
C PHE A 138 12.98 20.01 -2.95
N ASP A 139 12.86 21.09 -3.73
CA ASP A 139 12.24 22.35 -3.33
C ASP A 139 10.78 22.13 -2.93
N ALA A 140 10.06 21.28 -3.66
CA ALA A 140 8.67 20.97 -3.37
C ALA A 140 8.46 20.32 -2.00
N ILE A 141 9.33 19.39 -1.61
CA ILE A 141 9.23 18.63 -0.35
C ILE A 141 9.88 19.35 0.85
N GLN A 142 10.67 20.40 0.62
CA GLN A 142 11.46 21.05 1.67
C GLN A 142 10.56 21.62 2.78
N GLY A 143 10.86 21.28 4.04
CA GLY A 143 10.10 21.76 5.20
C GLY A 143 8.68 21.21 5.35
N ILE A 144 8.28 20.18 4.59
CA ILE A 144 7.01 19.48 4.81
C ILE A 144 7.15 18.54 6.02
N ARG A 145 6.24 18.66 7.00
CA ARG A 145 6.22 17.73 8.15
C ARG A 145 5.96 16.30 7.68
N HIS A 146 6.58 15.35 8.36
CA HIS A 146 6.57 13.91 8.09
C HIS A 146 7.35 13.43 6.86
N VAL A 147 7.82 14.31 5.96
CA VAL A 147 8.85 13.95 4.96
C VAL A 147 10.17 13.65 5.66
N ARG A 148 10.87 12.60 5.19
CA ARG A 148 12.15 12.11 5.73
C ARG A 148 13.29 12.13 4.71
N GLY A 149 13.00 12.52 3.46
CA GLY A 149 13.95 12.61 2.36
C GLY A 149 13.37 12.03 1.06
N GLN A 150 14.23 11.87 0.06
CA GLN A 150 13.93 11.15 -1.17
C GLN A 150 14.63 9.78 -1.18
N LEU A 151 14.09 8.83 -1.93
CA LEU A 151 14.85 7.67 -2.40
C LEU A 151 15.90 8.13 -3.43
N ARG A 152 16.99 7.38 -3.61
CA ARG A 152 17.98 7.68 -4.64
C ARG A 152 17.56 7.05 -5.96
N GLY A 153 17.74 7.80 -7.05
CA GLY A 153 17.33 7.38 -8.39
C GLY A 153 15.90 7.81 -8.72
N GLU A 154 15.60 7.78 -10.00
CA GLU A 154 14.26 7.98 -10.55
C GLU A 154 13.50 6.65 -10.57
N LEU A 155 12.17 6.72 -10.47
CA LEU A 155 11.28 5.59 -10.65
C LEU A 155 10.84 5.50 -12.11
N THR A 156 10.90 4.31 -12.67
CA THR A 156 10.27 4.02 -13.96
C THR A 156 8.80 3.65 -13.78
N TYR A 157 7.98 3.83 -14.83
CA TYR A 157 6.56 3.44 -14.79
C TYR A 157 6.36 1.97 -14.40
N ASN A 158 7.20 1.07 -14.93
CA ASN A 158 7.14 -0.37 -14.66
C ASN A 158 7.33 -0.73 -13.17
N GLU A 159 8.06 0.09 -12.40
CA GLU A 159 8.24 -0.11 -10.96
C GLU A 159 7.03 0.34 -10.14
N ILE A 160 6.23 1.25 -10.69
CA ILE A 160 5.01 1.81 -10.07
C ILE A 160 3.78 0.98 -10.44
N ASP A 161 3.73 0.41 -11.65
CA ASP A 161 2.59 -0.35 -12.20
C ASP A 161 2.07 -1.44 -11.23
N LYS A 162 2.98 -2.19 -10.60
CA LYS A 162 2.66 -3.21 -9.58
C LYS A 162 1.96 -2.70 -8.31
N TYR A 163 1.97 -1.38 -8.08
CA TYR A 163 1.27 -0.71 -6.97
C TYR A 163 0.06 0.10 -7.45
N LEU A 164 -0.17 0.20 -8.76
CA LEU A 164 -1.37 0.80 -9.33
C LEU A 164 -2.50 -0.21 -9.22
N ILE A 165 -3.35 -0.04 -8.21
CA ILE A 165 -4.62 -0.77 -8.13
C ILE A 165 -5.47 -0.31 -9.31
N LYS A 166 -5.50 -1.13 -10.38
CA LYS A 166 -6.52 -1.02 -11.42
C LYS A 166 -7.87 -1.11 -10.73
N LYS A 167 -8.65 -0.02 -10.77
CA LYS A 167 -10.03 -0.04 -10.23
C LYS A 167 -10.76 -1.21 -10.85
N SER A 168 -11.24 -2.14 -10.02
CA SER A 168 -12.09 -3.21 -10.50
C SER A 168 -13.37 -2.58 -11.04
N THR A 169 -13.80 -2.97 -12.25
CA THR A 169 -15.05 -2.48 -12.86
C THR A 169 -16.23 -2.71 -11.91
N VAL A 170 -16.15 -3.78 -11.12
CA VAL A 170 -17.06 -4.20 -10.05
C VAL A 170 -17.26 -3.12 -8.98
N SER A 171 -16.25 -2.29 -8.70
CA SER A 171 -16.35 -1.21 -7.71
C SER A 171 -17.24 -0.03 -8.16
N GLU A 172 -17.52 0.09 -9.46
CA GLU A 172 -18.42 1.12 -10.01
C GLU A 172 -19.86 0.58 -10.19
N LEU A 173 -20.08 -0.71 -9.96
CA LEU A 173 -21.38 -1.36 -10.04
C LEU A 173 -22.17 -1.17 -8.75
N ALA A 174 -23.28 -0.45 -8.82
CA ALA A 174 -24.29 -0.41 -7.78
C ALA A 174 -25.49 -1.30 -8.13
N VAL A 175 -26.24 -1.72 -7.12
CA VAL A 175 -27.55 -2.37 -7.30
C VAL A 175 -28.50 -1.38 -7.97
N GLU A 176 -29.47 -1.89 -8.75
CA GLU A 176 -30.44 -1.13 -9.56
C GLU A 176 -29.87 -0.41 -10.78
N ASN A 177 -28.53 -0.31 -10.94
CA ASN A 177 -27.93 0.20 -12.16
C ASN A 177 -28.27 -0.68 -13.37
N THR A 178 -28.52 -0.03 -14.51
CA THR A 178 -28.61 -0.71 -15.82
C THR A 178 -27.21 -0.89 -16.41
N VAL A 179 -26.94 -2.11 -16.86
CA VAL A 179 -25.65 -2.52 -17.42
C VAL A 179 -25.85 -3.24 -18.75
N GLU A 180 -24.84 -3.17 -19.60
CA GLU A 180 -24.71 -3.95 -20.82
C GLU A 180 -23.71 -5.08 -20.55
N ILE A 181 -24.11 -6.32 -20.87
CA ILE A 181 -23.23 -7.48 -20.73
C ILE A 181 -22.31 -7.52 -21.96
N ILE A 182 -21.00 -7.37 -21.78
CA ILE A 182 -20.02 -7.31 -22.88
C ILE A 182 -19.29 -8.65 -23.15
N GLY A 183 -19.51 -9.65 -22.30
CA GLY A 183 -18.86 -10.97 -22.37
C GLY A 183 -19.77 -12.13 -21.94
N GLY A 184 -19.27 -13.37 -22.04
CA GLY A 184 -20.04 -14.57 -21.70
C GLY A 184 -21.22 -14.87 -22.65
N PRO A 185 -22.11 -15.81 -22.27
CA PRO A 185 -23.21 -16.28 -23.12
C PRO A 185 -24.33 -15.24 -23.32
N PHE A 186 -24.38 -14.21 -22.48
CA PHE A 186 -25.42 -13.17 -22.47
C PHE A 186 -24.96 -11.85 -23.10
N LYS A 187 -23.83 -11.87 -23.82
CA LYS A 187 -23.22 -10.70 -24.47
C LYS A 187 -24.20 -9.94 -25.38
N GLY A 188 -24.25 -8.63 -25.23
CA GLY A 188 -25.07 -7.68 -25.99
C GLY A 188 -26.45 -7.40 -25.38
N MET A 189 -26.87 -8.14 -24.34
CA MET A 189 -28.13 -7.86 -23.64
C MET A 189 -27.96 -6.83 -22.53
N LYS A 190 -29.02 -6.07 -22.28
CA LYS A 190 -29.13 -5.16 -21.15
C LYS A 190 -29.69 -5.90 -19.93
N ALA A 191 -29.20 -5.53 -18.76
CA ALA A 191 -29.62 -6.11 -17.49
C ALA A 191 -29.65 -5.07 -16.38
N THR A 192 -30.44 -5.32 -15.34
CA THR A 192 -30.42 -4.55 -14.09
C THR A 192 -29.75 -5.37 -13.00
N ILE A 193 -28.81 -4.77 -12.26
CA ILE A 193 -28.10 -5.45 -11.17
C ILE A 193 -29.03 -5.61 -9.97
N THR A 194 -29.13 -6.83 -9.42
CA THR A 194 -29.84 -7.11 -8.17
C THR A 194 -28.91 -7.37 -6.99
N ARG A 195 -27.68 -7.85 -7.24
CA ARG A 195 -26.66 -8.08 -6.21
C ARG A 195 -25.26 -8.05 -6.82
N VAL A 196 -24.28 -7.54 -6.08
CA VAL A 196 -22.85 -7.59 -6.42
C VAL A 196 -22.11 -8.30 -5.28
N ASP A 197 -21.27 -9.27 -5.62
CA ASP A 197 -20.31 -9.95 -4.74
C ASP A 197 -18.91 -9.47 -5.13
N GLN A 198 -18.38 -8.53 -4.33
CA GLN A 198 -17.07 -7.91 -4.60
C GLN A 198 -15.89 -8.82 -4.27
N GLU A 199 -16.06 -9.85 -3.44
CA GLU A 199 -14.98 -10.79 -3.11
C GLU A 199 -14.78 -11.82 -4.22
N LYS A 200 -15.85 -12.16 -4.95
CA LYS A 200 -15.80 -13.13 -6.07
C LYS A 200 -15.78 -12.50 -7.46
N GLU A 201 -15.88 -11.18 -7.55
CA GLU A 201 -16.11 -10.46 -8.80
C GLU A 201 -17.33 -10.98 -9.59
N GLU A 202 -18.40 -11.36 -8.90
CA GLU A 202 -19.64 -11.86 -9.50
C GLU A 202 -20.80 -10.88 -9.26
N ALA A 203 -21.73 -10.78 -10.20
CA ALA A 203 -22.95 -10.00 -10.06
C ALA A 203 -24.17 -10.81 -10.49
N THR A 204 -25.24 -10.76 -9.69
CA THR A 204 -26.55 -11.27 -10.08
C THR A 204 -27.32 -10.15 -10.77
N VAL A 205 -27.77 -10.41 -11.99
CA VAL A 205 -28.47 -9.46 -12.85
C VAL A 205 -29.78 -10.05 -13.39
N ILE A 206 -30.77 -9.20 -13.65
CA ILE A 206 -32.00 -9.56 -14.35
C ILE A 206 -31.93 -9.00 -15.77
N LEU A 207 -32.04 -9.88 -16.78
CA LEU A 207 -32.04 -9.48 -18.19
C LEU A 207 -33.31 -8.69 -18.52
N LEU A 208 -33.15 -7.51 -19.14
CA LEU A 208 -34.27 -6.63 -19.53
C LEU A 208 -34.89 -7.04 -20.87
N ASP A 209 -34.09 -7.60 -21.76
CA ASP A 209 -34.52 -8.03 -23.11
C ASP A 209 -35.18 -9.43 -23.11
N ALA A 210 -35.25 -10.10 -21.96
CA ALA A 210 -35.82 -11.44 -21.81
C ALA A 210 -37.33 -11.38 -21.49
N THR A 211 -38.12 -12.27 -22.11
CA THR A 211 -39.57 -12.41 -21.84
C THR A 211 -39.89 -12.95 -20.44
N TYR A 212 -38.87 -13.41 -19.70
CA TYR A 212 -38.99 -13.90 -18.33
C TYR A 212 -37.80 -13.39 -17.51
N GLN A 213 -38.08 -12.78 -16.35
CA GLN A 213 -37.10 -12.17 -15.47
C GLN A 213 -36.39 -13.23 -14.60
N LEU A 214 -35.49 -14.00 -15.21
CA LEU A 214 -34.62 -14.92 -14.48
C LEU A 214 -33.40 -14.16 -13.94
N PRO A 215 -33.11 -14.18 -12.62
CA PRO A 215 -31.84 -13.72 -12.10
C PRO A 215 -30.72 -14.68 -12.53
N VAL A 216 -29.71 -14.14 -13.20
CA VAL A 216 -28.51 -14.88 -13.63
C VAL A 216 -27.27 -14.26 -12.99
N THR A 217 -26.38 -15.11 -12.49
CA THR A 217 -25.06 -14.68 -12.04
C THR A 217 -24.12 -14.64 -13.23
N VAL A 218 -23.39 -13.52 -13.37
CA VAL A 218 -22.36 -13.30 -14.39
C VAL A 218 -21.11 -12.72 -13.73
N ASP A 219 -19.96 -12.92 -14.37
CA ASP A 219 -18.72 -12.23 -14.03
C ASP A 219 -18.94 -10.71 -14.15
N ALA A 220 -18.65 -9.98 -13.07
CA ALA A 220 -18.90 -8.56 -12.98
C ALA A 220 -17.91 -7.74 -13.84
N ASN A 221 -16.79 -8.32 -14.28
CA ASN A 221 -15.92 -7.73 -15.31
C ASN A 221 -16.56 -7.75 -16.71
N TYR A 222 -17.59 -8.59 -16.94
CA TYR A 222 -18.39 -8.54 -18.16
C TYR A 222 -19.55 -7.54 -18.10
N LEU A 223 -19.69 -6.77 -17.02
CA LEU A 223 -20.71 -5.73 -16.91
C LEU A 223 -20.12 -4.36 -17.20
N LYS A 224 -20.67 -3.71 -18.23
CA LYS A 224 -20.38 -2.31 -18.55
C LYS A 224 -21.55 -1.45 -18.10
N LEU A 225 -21.28 -0.45 -17.26
CA LEU A 225 -22.30 0.49 -16.82
C LEU A 225 -22.82 1.33 -18.00
N VAL A 226 -24.14 1.36 -18.17
CA VAL A 226 -24.80 2.19 -19.16
C VAL A 226 -25.32 3.44 -18.43
N PRO A 227 -24.79 4.64 -18.74
CA PRO A 227 -25.34 5.86 -18.16
C PRO A 227 -26.80 6.05 -18.59
N ALA A 228 -27.63 6.51 -17.65
CA ALA A 228 -29.06 6.79 -17.85
C ALA A 228 -29.31 8.04 -18.71
#